data_AF-A0AAD6Z5V4-F1
#
_entry.id   AF-A0AAD6Z5V4-F1
#
_cell.length_a   1.000
_cell.length_b   1.000
_cell.length_c   1.000
_cell.angle_alpha   90.00
_cell.angle_beta   90.00
_cell.angle_gamma   90.00
#
_symmetry.space_group_name_H-M   'P 1'
#
loop_
_entity.id
_entity.type
_entity.pdbx_description
1 polymer ?
#
loop_
_entity_poly.entity_id
_entity_poly.type
_entity_poly.pdbx_seq_one_letter_code
_entity_poly.pdbx_strand_id
1 'polypeptide(L)'
;TSNLKKHAKQCWGSNVVDGHIKEIAADASCDGSIFVAFTRSGQHPINVSYCTHTKPEFRCVLDIISRLPSLTYCSLSTVAHDLKALYERSADRIKKFLTEYDGHLSFATDAWTSPNHRAFVAWTVHLQY
;
A
#
# COMPACT_ATOMS: atom_id res chain seq x y z
N THR A 1 7.78 6.57 -18.51
CA THR A 1 7.17 7.56 -17.58
C THR A 1 6.50 8.76 -18.27
N SER A 2 6.73 9.06 -19.57
CA SER A 2 6.13 10.25 -20.21
C SER A 2 4.59 10.25 -20.29
N ASN A 3 3.97 9.06 -20.32
CA ASN A 3 2.50 8.93 -20.40
C ASN A 3 1.79 9.44 -19.15
N LEU A 4 2.35 9.22 -17.95
CA LEU A 4 1.72 9.66 -16.71
C LEU A 4 1.74 11.18 -16.58
N LYS A 5 2.87 11.83 -16.91
CA LYS A 5 2.97 13.30 -16.93
C LYS A 5 2.00 13.90 -17.95
N LYS A 6 1.86 13.28 -19.13
CA LYS A 6 0.92 13.74 -20.17
C LYS A 6 -0.53 13.63 -19.71
N HIS A 7 -0.91 12.50 -19.11
CA HIS A 7 -2.24 12.29 -18.53
C HIS A 7 -2.53 13.28 -17.40
N ALA A 8 -1.60 13.45 -16.46
CA ALA A 8 -1.70 14.40 -15.36
C ALA A 8 -1.93 15.84 -15.86
N LYS A 9 -1.15 16.27 -16.87
CA LYS A 9 -1.34 17.61 -17.48
C LYS A 9 -2.69 17.75 -18.16
N GLN A 10 -3.21 16.68 -18.75
CA GLN A 10 -4.53 16.68 -19.38
C GLN A 10 -5.67 16.74 -18.37
N CYS A 11 -5.53 16.07 -17.21
CA CYS A 11 -6.55 16.06 -16.16
C CYS A 11 -6.54 17.33 -15.29
N TRP A 12 -5.36 17.85 -14.95
CA TRP A 12 -5.21 18.93 -13.94
C TRP A 12 -4.66 20.24 -14.50
N GLY A 13 -4.27 20.27 -15.78
CA GLY A 13 -3.65 21.44 -16.41
C GLY A 13 -2.13 21.48 -16.22
N SER A 14 -1.42 21.97 -17.24
CA SER A 14 0.05 22.01 -17.26
C SER A 14 0.64 22.83 -16.12
N ASN A 15 0.03 23.96 -15.80
CA ASN A 15 0.55 24.91 -14.82
C ASN A 15 0.52 24.34 -13.40
N VAL A 16 -0.52 23.57 -13.07
CA VAL A 16 -0.66 22.90 -11.77
C VAL A 16 0.39 21.80 -11.62
N VAL A 17 0.54 20.96 -12.64
CA VAL A 17 1.50 19.84 -12.63
C VAL A 17 2.94 20.34 -12.59
N ASP A 18 3.29 21.32 -13.43
CA ASP A 18 4.66 21.84 -13.48
C ASP A 18 5.01 22.67 -12.24
N GLY A 19 4.02 23.32 -11.59
CA GLY A 19 4.18 24.00 -10.31
C GLY A 19 4.56 23.04 -9.18
N HIS A 20 3.81 21.95 -9.03
CA HIS A 20 4.10 20.94 -8.00
C HIS A 20 5.44 20.23 -8.22
N ILE A 21 5.82 19.95 -9.47
CA ILE A 21 7.14 19.36 -9.77
C ILE A 21 8.28 20.30 -9.31
N LYS A 22 8.11 21.62 -9.49
CA LYS A 22 9.09 22.62 -9.03
C LYS A 22 9.16 22.71 -7.51
N GLU A 23 8.02 22.66 -6.82
CA GLU A 23 7.97 22.67 -5.35
C GLU A 23 8.65 21.42 -4.76
N ILE A 24 8.36 20.23 -5.31
CA ILE A 24 9.01 18.98 -4.89
C ILE A 24 10.53 19.03 -5.13
N ALA A 25 10.98 19.64 -6.24
CA ALA A 25 12.40 19.80 -6.52
C ALA A 25 13.11 20.81 -5.58
N ALA A 26 12.37 21.77 -5.03
CA ALA A 26 12.90 22.76 -4.09
C ALA A 26 12.96 22.22 -2.64
N ASP A 27 12.06 21.32 -2.27
CA ASP A 27 11.89 20.79 -0.91
C ASP A 27 12.69 19.48 -0.67
N ALA A 28 13.84 19.34 -1.34
CA ALA A 28 14.65 18.11 -1.44
C ALA A 28 15.32 17.63 -0.13
N SER A 29 14.77 17.97 1.03
CA SER A 29 15.06 17.32 2.31
C SER A 29 14.12 16.12 2.49
N CYS A 30 14.20 15.15 1.58
CA CYS A 30 13.38 13.94 1.66
C CYS A 30 13.95 13.01 2.74
N ASP A 31 13.33 12.99 3.91
CA ASP A 31 13.57 12.05 5.02
C ASP A 31 13.23 10.57 4.66
N GLY A 32 13.20 10.23 3.37
CA GLY A 32 12.84 8.90 2.83
C GLY A 32 11.38 8.47 3.06
N SER A 33 10.61 9.22 3.87
CA SER A 33 9.25 8.88 4.23
C SER A 33 8.27 9.26 3.13
N ILE A 34 7.62 8.25 2.54
CA ILE A 34 6.53 8.42 1.58
C ILE A 34 5.41 9.31 2.11
N PHE A 35 5.18 9.29 3.43
CA PHE A 35 4.16 10.12 4.05
C PHE A 35 4.43 11.61 3.80
N VAL A 36 5.66 12.06 3.99
CA VAL A 36 6.08 13.46 3.77
C VAL A 36 5.83 13.90 2.33
N ALA A 37 6.04 12.99 1.37
CA ALA A 37 5.83 13.28 -0.06
C ALA A 37 4.34 13.49 -0.44
N PHE A 38 3.40 13.01 0.36
CA PHE A 38 1.97 13.06 0.06
C PHE A 38 1.11 13.79 1.10
N THR A 39 1.70 14.28 2.20
CA THR A 39 0.98 15.02 3.23
C THR A 39 0.45 16.35 2.76
N ARG A 40 -0.79 16.66 3.13
CA ARG A 40 -1.32 18.02 3.13
C ARG A 40 -1.19 18.64 4.52
N SER A 41 -1.11 19.97 4.59
CA SER A 41 -1.12 20.71 5.85
C SER A 41 -2.33 20.29 6.70
N GLY A 42 -2.08 19.83 7.93
CA GLY A 42 -3.10 19.33 8.86
C GLY A 42 -3.38 17.82 8.84
N GLN A 43 -2.69 17.03 8.01
CA GLN A 43 -2.82 15.56 8.03
C GLN A 43 -1.83 14.89 8.99
N HIS A 44 -2.28 13.83 9.66
CA HIS A 44 -1.46 12.98 10.53
C HIS A 44 -0.90 11.77 9.78
N PRO A 45 0.28 11.23 10.19
CA PRO A 45 0.84 9.99 9.67
C PRO A 45 -0.24 8.95 9.51
N ILE A 46 -0.45 8.51 8.27
CA ILE A 46 -1.47 7.49 7.98
C ILE A 46 -1.02 6.26 8.74
N ASN A 47 -1.79 5.86 9.76
CA ASN A 47 -1.59 4.55 10.37
C ASN A 47 -1.84 3.54 9.27
N VAL A 48 -0.81 2.79 8.89
CA VAL A 48 -0.94 1.66 7.96
C VAL A 48 -1.82 0.64 8.68
N SER A 49 -3.14 0.74 8.49
CA SER A 49 -4.03 -0.33 8.88
C SER A 49 -3.80 -1.42 7.84
N TYR A 50 -3.21 -2.53 8.26
CA TYR A 50 -3.40 -3.78 7.56
C TYR A 50 -4.92 -3.98 7.55
N CYS A 51 -5.54 -3.79 6.39
CA CYS A 51 -6.99 -3.90 6.24
C CYS A 51 -7.31 -5.38 6.41
N THR A 52 -7.44 -5.79 7.67
CA THR A 52 -8.16 -6.99 8.03
C THR A 52 -9.57 -6.71 7.51
N HIS A 53 -10.00 -7.55 6.55
CA HIS A 53 -11.34 -7.67 5.99
C HIS A 53 -12.43 -6.99 6.82
N THR A 54 -13.41 -6.34 6.19
CA THR A 54 -14.55 -5.81 6.96
C THR A 54 -15.22 -6.95 7.76
N LYS A 55 -15.88 -6.66 8.91
CA LYS A 55 -16.60 -7.69 9.70
C LYS A 55 -17.39 -8.71 8.85
N PRO A 56 -18.09 -8.34 7.77
CA PRO A 56 -18.74 -9.31 6.88
C PRO A 56 -17.76 -10.16 6.04
N GLU A 57 -16.67 -9.60 5.55
CA GLU A 57 -15.65 -10.34 4.80
C GLU A 57 -14.92 -11.37 5.68
N PHE A 58 -14.64 -11.06 6.95
CA PHE A 58 -14.12 -12.06 7.91
C PHE A 58 -15.11 -13.16 8.25
N ARG A 59 -16.41 -12.85 8.26
CA ARG A 59 -17.44 -13.88 8.43
C ARG A 59 -17.43 -14.86 7.27
N CYS A 60 -17.20 -14.41 6.04
CA CYS A 60 -17.00 -15.33 4.90
C CYS A 60 -15.76 -16.20 5.08
N VAL A 61 -14.62 -15.64 5.49
CA VAL A 61 -13.39 -16.43 5.72
C VAL A 61 -13.59 -17.43 6.86
N LEU A 62 -14.24 -17.04 7.95
CA LEU A 62 -14.59 -17.95 9.04
C LEU A 62 -15.63 -18.99 8.64
N ASP A 63 -16.60 -18.65 7.80
CA ASP A 63 -17.57 -19.61 7.27
C ASP A 63 -16.83 -20.69 6.46
N ILE A 64 -15.91 -20.29 5.58
CA ILE A 64 -15.05 -21.21 4.83
C ILE A 64 -14.22 -22.09 5.78
N ILE A 65 -13.61 -21.51 6.82
CA ILE A 65 -12.77 -22.24 7.80
C ILE A 65 -13.62 -23.18 8.68
N SER A 66 -14.81 -22.75 9.10
CA SER A 66 -15.73 -23.53 9.96
C SER A 66 -16.34 -24.72 9.24
N ARG A 67 -16.31 -24.73 7.89
CA ARG A 67 -16.73 -25.85 7.05
C ARG A 67 -15.60 -26.87 6.82
N LEU A 68 -14.40 -26.64 7.36
CA LEU A 68 -13.32 -27.63 7.39
C LEU A 68 -13.43 -28.50 8.66
N PRO A 69 -13.68 -29.82 8.55
CA PRO A 69 -13.91 -30.70 9.70
C PRO A 69 -12.70 -30.89 10.63
N SER A 70 -11.51 -30.49 10.18
CA SER A 70 -10.22 -30.74 10.84
C SER A 70 -9.71 -29.57 11.67
N LEU A 71 -10.39 -28.42 11.68
CA LEU A 71 -9.95 -27.23 12.39
C LEU A 71 -10.74 -27.03 13.69
N THR A 72 -10.02 -27.02 14.81
CA THR A 72 -10.54 -26.60 16.10
C THR A 72 -11.03 -25.15 15.99
N TYR A 73 -12.21 -24.86 16.56
CA TYR A 73 -12.80 -23.52 16.53
C TYR A 73 -11.87 -22.50 17.22
N CYS A 74 -11.13 -21.73 16.41
CA CYS A 74 -10.31 -20.62 16.89
C CYS A 74 -11.19 -19.38 17.09
N SER A 75 -10.96 -18.65 18.19
CA SER A 75 -11.64 -17.38 18.39
C SER A 75 -11.26 -16.37 17.30
N LEU A 76 -12.17 -15.46 16.97
CA LEU A 76 -11.92 -14.33 16.07
C LEU A 76 -10.66 -13.53 16.45
N SER A 77 -10.45 -13.31 17.74
CA SER A 77 -9.25 -12.65 18.27
C SER A 77 -7.98 -13.44 17.99
N THR A 78 -8.01 -14.77 18.14
CA THR A 78 -6.87 -15.63 17.84
C THR A 78 -6.47 -15.53 16.38
N VAL A 79 -7.43 -15.67 15.46
CA VAL A 79 -7.17 -15.58 14.01
C VAL A 79 -6.61 -14.21 13.64
N ALA A 80 -7.17 -13.13 14.19
CA ALA A 80 -6.68 -11.77 13.92
C ALA A 80 -5.25 -11.56 14.44
N HIS A 81 -4.94 -12.06 15.64
CA HIS A 81 -3.58 -12.00 16.20
C HIS A 81 -2.58 -12.80 15.35
N ASP A 82 -2.94 -14.02 14.94
CA ASP A 82 -2.08 -14.87 14.13
C ASP A 82 -1.82 -14.26 12.74
N LEU A 83 -2.86 -13.70 12.10
CA LEU A 83 -2.71 -12.97 10.84
C LEU A 83 -1.80 -11.75 10.98
N LYS A 84 -1.92 -11.00 12.07
CA LYS A 84 -1.03 -9.87 12.36
C LYS A 84 0.41 -10.34 12.52
N ALA A 85 0.65 -11.39 13.28
CA ALA A 85 1.97 -11.95 13.49
C ALA A 85 2.59 -12.49 12.19
N LEU A 86 1.79 -13.16 11.34
CA LEU A 86 2.22 -13.63 10.02
C LEU A 86 2.58 -12.47 9.10
N TYR A 87 1.78 -11.40 9.11
CA TYR A 87 2.06 -10.19 8.34
C TYR A 87 3.37 -9.53 8.78
N GLU A 88 3.57 -9.31 10.09
CA GLU A 88 4.79 -8.70 10.65
C GLU A 88 6.04 -9.51 10.26
N ARG A 89 6.01 -10.83 10.44
CA ARG A 89 7.12 -11.73 10.03
C ARG A 89 7.39 -11.66 8.52
N SER A 90 6.34 -11.60 7.71
CA SER A 90 6.47 -11.50 6.26
C SER A 90 7.06 -10.16 5.83
N ALA A 91 6.63 -9.07 6.48
CA ALA A 91 7.13 -7.73 6.24
C ALA A 91 8.62 -7.61 6.60
N ASP A 92 9.05 -8.16 7.74
CA ASP A 92 10.47 -8.18 8.12
C ASP A 92 11.32 -8.96 7.12
N ARG A 93 10.82 -10.11 6.65
CA ARG A 93 11.51 -10.91 5.64
C ARG A 93 11.63 -10.18 4.30
N ILE A 94 10.54 -9.54 3.85
CA ILE A 94 10.55 -8.75 2.60
C ILE A 94 11.48 -7.55 2.73
N LYS A 95 11.45 -6.85 3.87
CA LYS A 95 12.35 -5.73 4.16
C LYS A 95 13.81 -6.16 4.03
N LYS A 96 14.19 -7.25 4.71
CA LYS A 96 15.54 -7.80 4.61
C LYS A 96 15.90 -8.14 3.17
N PHE A 97 15.02 -8.89 2.49
CA PHE A 97 15.22 -9.31 1.11
C PHE A 97 15.41 -8.14 0.15
N LEU A 98 14.57 -7.11 0.21
CA LEU A 98 14.68 -5.93 -0.65
C LEU A 98 15.90 -5.04 -0.32
N THR A 99 16.39 -5.07 0.92
CA THR A 99 17.58 -4.30 1.33
C THR A 99 18.86 -5.00 0.88
N GLU A 100 18.90 -6.33 0.92
CA GLU A 100 20.05 -7.15 0.56
C GLU A 100 20.08 -7.54 -0.93
N TYR A 101 19.06 -7.17 -1.70
CA TYR A 101 18.97 -7.52 -3.12
C TYR A 101 19.94 -6.69 -3.97
N ASP A 102 20.91 -7.36 -4.60
CA ASP A 102 21.95 -6.75 -5.42
C ASP A 102 21.50 -6.45 -6.87
N GLY A 103 20.35 -7.00 -7.28
CA GLY A 103 19.78 -6.77 -8.60
C GLY A 103 18.98 -5.46 -8.71
N HIS A 104 18.48 -5.17 -9.91
CA HIS A 104 17.65 -3.98 -10.11
C HIS A 104 16.22 -4.23 -9.63
N LEU A 105 15.66 -3.24 -8.92
CA LEU A 105 14.26 -3.22 -8.52
C LEU A 105 13.47 -2.26 -9.41
N SER A 106 12.36 -2.73 -9.96
CA SER A 106 11.38 -1.91 -10.66
C SER A 106 10.11 -1.79 -9.84
N PHE A 107 9.64 -0.57 -9.62
CA PHE A 107 8.42 -0.29 -8.88
C PHE A 107 7.28 0.04 -9.84
N ALA A 108 6.12 -0.57 -9.61
CA ALA A 108 4.88 -0.26 -10.29
C ALA A 108 3.84 0.19 -9.25
N THR A 109 3.17 1.29 -9.56
CA THR A 109 2.07 1.80 -8.75
C THR A 109 0.82 1.76 -9.60
N ASP A 110 -0.20 1.05 -9.15
CA ASP A 110 -1.53 1.05 -9.75
C ASP A 110 -2.49 1.74 -8.80
N ALA A 111 -3.27 2.68 -9.31
CA ALA A 111 -4.21 3.45 -8.51
C ALA A 111 -5.57 3.45 -9.21
N TRP A 112 -6.61 3.07 -8.48
CA TRP A 112 -7.97 3.01 -9.01
C TRP A 112 -8.98 3.50 -7.98
N THR A 113 -10.16 3.86 -8.46
CA THR A 113 -11.32 4.12 -7.61
C THR A 113 -12.26 2.94 -7.74
N SER A 114 -12.59 2.28 -6.64
CA SER A 114 -13.58 1.20 -6.62
C SER A 114 -14.99 1.72 -6.92
N PRO A 115 -15.93 0.84 -7.31
CA PRO A 115 -17.34 1.22 -7.50
C PRO A 115 -18.01 1.89 -6.28
N ASN A 116 -17.46 1.72 -5.07
CA ASN A 116 -17.94 2.39 -3.85
C ASN A 116 -17.24 3.73 -3.57
N HIS A 117 -16.68 4.38 -4.59
CA HIS A 117 -16.01 5.69 -4.53
C HIS A 117 -14.83 5.76 -3.57
N ARG A 118 -14.15 4.64 -3.31
CA ARG A 118 -12.93 4.61 -2.50
C ARG A 118 -11.71 4.58 -3.41
N ALA A 119 -10.77 5.47 -3.16
CA ALA A 119 -9.47 5.43 -3.83
C ALA A 119 -8.62 4.30 -3.22
N PHE A 120 -8.00 3.51 -4.08
CA PHE A 120 -7.06 2.46 -3.75
C PHE A 120 -5.75 2.70 -4.49
N VAL A 121 -4.65 2.24 -3.87
CA VAL A 121 -3.33 2.21 -4.49
C VAL A 121 -2.66 0.88 -4.17
N ALA A 122 -2.15 0.21 -5.20
CA ALA A 122 -1.30 -0.96 -5.09
C ALA A 122 0.13 -0.58 -5.47
N TRP A 123 1.07 -1.16 -4.73
CA TRP A 123 2.51 -1.04 -4.97
C TRP A 123 3.05 -2.43 -5.24
N THR A 124 3.67 -2.61 -6.41
CA THR A 124 4.29 -3.87 -6.81
C THR A 124 5.78 -3.63 -7.05
N VAL A 125 6.60 -4.54 -6.53
CA VAL A 125 8.04 -4.53 -6.77
C VAL A 125 8.38 -5.72 -7.67
N HIS A 126 9.02 -5.44 -8.80
CA HIS A 126 9.53 -6.43 -9.74
C HIS A 126 11.05 -6.52 -9.59
N LEU A 127 11.55 -7.74 -9.39
CA LEU A 127 12.96 -8.04 -9.27
C LEU A 127 13.50 -8.36 -10.67
N GLN A 128 14.58 -7.67 -11.07
CA GLN A 128 15.28 -7.94 -12.33
C GLN A 128 16.57 -8.70 -12.03
N TYR A 129 16.68 -9.87 -12.64
CA TYR A 129 17.85 -10.73 -12.59
C TYR A 129 18.85 -10.40 -13.70
#